data_AF-A0A5K0X319-F1
#
_entry.id   AF-A0A5K0X319-F1
#
_cell.length_a   1.000
_cell.length_b   1.000
_cell.length_c   1.000
_cell.angle_alpha   90.00
_cell.angle_beta   90.00
_cell.angle_gamma   90.00
#
_symmetry.space_group_name_H-M   'P 1'
#
loop_
_entity.id
_entity.type
_entity.pdbx_description
1 polymer ?
#
loop_
_entity_poly.entity_id
_entity_poly.type
_entity_poly.pdbx_seq_one_letter_code
_entity_poly.pdbx_strand_id
1 'polypeptide(L)'
;AEVRAFFDVHEQEGSHPGGVHLEMTGQNVTECIGGSSTVTFDDLSSRYHTHCDPRLNASQSLELAFIIAERLRKRRIGSQKLQGSPFPSAF
;
A
#
# COMPACT_ATOMS: atom_id res chain seq x y z
N ALA A 1 0.41 -1.03 7.93
CA ALA A 1 0.16 0.17 8.75
C ALA A 1 0.83 1.39 8.13
N GLU A 2 2.13 1.34 7.86
CA GLU A 2 2.93 2.44 7.31
C GLU A 2 2.41 3.02 5.99
N VAL A 3 2.14 2.19 4.97
CA VAL A 3 1.61 2.69 3.69
C VAL A 3 0.29 3.47 3.88
N ARG A 4 -0.57 3.07 4.82
CA ARG A 4 -1.80 3.81 5.11
C ARG A 4 -1.49 5.18 5.72
N ALA A 5 -0.59 5.22 6.71
CA ALA A 5 -0.15 6.45 7.34
C ALA A 5 0.53 7.42 6.34
N PHE A 6 1.34 6.89 5.41
CA PHE A 6 1.94 7.65 4.31
C PHE A 6 0.87 8.38 3.48
N PHE A 7 -0.21 7.68 3.09
CA PHE A 7 -1.32 8.32 2.39
C PHE A 7 -2.07 9.33 3.29
N ASP A 8 -2.29 9.00 4.57
CA ASP A 8 -3.02 9.87 5.50
C ASP A 8 -2.28 11.21 5.71
N VAL A 9 -0.95 11.18 5.86
CA VAL A 9 -0.12 12.39 5.98
C VAL A 9 -0.17 13.21 4.69
N HIS A 10 0.01 12.59 3.52
CA HIS A 10 -0.08 13.32 2.25
C HIS A 10 -1.47 13.95 2.01
N GLU A 11 -2.55 13.29 2.44
CA GLU A 11 -3.90 13.84 2.39
C GLU A 11 -4.09 15.04 3.33
N GLN A 12 -3.54 14.98 4.55
CA GLN A 12 -3.59 16.08 5.52
C GLN A 12 -2.76 17.30 5.07
N GLU A 13 -1.58 17.07 4.54
CA GLU A 13 -0.66 18.12 4.08
C GLU A 13 -0.99 18.63 2.67
N GLY A 14 -2.03 18.09 2.02
CA GLY A 14 -2.40 18.44 0.64
C GLY A 14 -1.33 18.12 -0.41
N SER A 15 -0.37 17.26 -0.07
CA SER A 15 0.77 16.91 -0.91
C SER A 15 0.52 15.62 -1.73
N HIS A 16 1.41 15.32 -2.67
CA HIS A 16 1.25 14.18 -3.58
C HIS A 16 2.03 12.94 -3.11
N PRO A 17 1.36 11.81 -2.82
CA PRO A 17 2.03 10.54 -2.53
C PRO A 17 2.65 9.96 -3.81
N GLY A 18 3.95 10.22 -4.03
CA GLY A 18 4.63 9.98 -5.30
C GLY A 18 4.98 8.53 -5.66
N GLY A 19 4.96 7.62 -4.68
CA GLY A 19 5.26 6.21 -4.92
C GLY A 19 5.55 5.45 -3.64
N VAL A 20 5.72 4.14 -3.78
CA VAL A 20 6.20 3.25 -2.71
C VAL A 20 7.38 2.44 -3.22
N HIS A 21 8.34 2.15 -2.34
CA HIS A 21 9.44 1.25 -2.62
C HIS A 21 9.24 -0.01 -1.77
N LEU A 22 9.30 -1.19 -2.38
CA LEU A 22 9.05 -2.47 -1.72
C LEU A 22 10.13 -3.47 -2.08
N GLU A 23 10.59 -4.23 -1.10
CA GLU A 23 11.38 -5.43 -1.34
C GLU A 23 10.44 -6.62 -1.52
N MET A 24 10.42 -7.21 -2.71
CA MET A 24 9.52 -8.31 -3.05
C MET A 24 10.20 -9.39 -3.90
N THR A 25 9.59 -10.57 -3.91
CA THR A 25 9.94 -11.64 -4.84
C THR A 25 8.67 -12.32 -5.37
N GLY A 26 8.69 -12.72 -6.65
CA GLY A 26 7.64 -13.54 -7.25
C GLY A 26 7.63 -14.99 -6.77
N GLN A 27 8.62 -15.38 -5.97
CA GLN A 27 8.71 -16.71 -5.37
C GLN A 27 7.80 -16.82 -4.15
N ASN A 28 7.32 -18.03 -3.87
CA ASN A 28 6.52 -18.32 -2.70
C ASN A 28 7.41 -18.50 -1.45
N VAL A 29 7.90 -17.37 -0.93
CA VAL A 29 8.74 -17.29 0.28
C VAL A 29 7.90 -16.96 1.52
N THR A 30 8.43 -17.33 2.68
CA THR A 30 7.84 -17.08 4.02
C THR A 30 8.77 -16.18 4.82
N GLU A 31 9.17 -15.04 4.24
CA GLU A 31 10.12 -14.11 4.84
C GLU A 31 9.40 -13.03 5.69
N CYS A 32 8.26 -12.51 5.24
CA CYS A 32 7.42 -11.58 6.01
C CYS A 32 6.23 -12.29 6.67
N ILE A 33 6.00 -12.03 7.97
CA ILE A 33 4.85 -12.55 8.71
C ILE A 33 3.52 -11.90 8.29
N GLY A 34 2.43 -12.65 8.41
CA GLY A 34 1.08 -12.18 8.10
C GLY A 34 0.73 -12.18 6.61
N GLY A 35 -0.15 -11.27 6.20
CA GLY A 35 -0.83 -11.29 4.90
C GLY A 35 -1.91 -12.38 4.81
N SER A 36 -2.64 -12.41 3.70
CA SER A 36 -3.72 -13.39 3.46
C SER A 36 -3.29 -14.87 3.59
N SER A 37 -2.03 -15.20 3.29
CA SER A 37 -1.48 -16.56 3.43
C SER A 37 -1.10 -16.96 4.86
N THR A 38 -1.32 -16.08 5.86
CA THR A 38 -1.05 -16.32 7.29
C THR A 38 0.33 -16.92 7.55
N VAL A 39 1.39 -16.28 7.04
CA VAL A 39 2.77 -16.70 7.35
C VAL A 39 2.99 -16.50 8.85
N THR A 40 3.17 -17.61 9.57
CA THR A 40 3.40 -17.62 11.01
C THR A 40 4.89 -17.53 11.34
N PHE A 41 5.22 -17.36 12.63
CA PHE A 41 6.61 -17.31 13.05
C PHE A 41 7.35 -18.63 12.79
N ASP A 42 6.65 -19.76 12.89
CA ASP A 42 7.24 -21.09 12.65
C ASP A 42 7.57 -21.30 11.16
N ASP A 43 6.84 -20.65 10.26
CA ASP A 43 7.03 -20.72 8.80
C ASP A 43 8.29 -19.99 8.33
N LEU A 44 8.84 -19.08 9.15
CA LEU A 44 10.04 -18.29 8.82
C LEU A 44 11.26 -19.21 8.56
N SER A 45 11.39 -20.29 9.33
CA SER A 45 12.52 -21.22 9.22
C SER A 45 12.54 -22.08 7.94
N SER A 46 11.41 -22.16 7.22
CA SER A 46 11.25 -23.09 6.09
C SER A 46 11.85 -22.59 4.78
N ARG A 47 11.87 -21.26 4.56
CA ARG A 47 12.30 -20.62 3.30
C ARG A 47 12.95 -19.25 3.47
N TYR A 48 13.62 -19.01 4.60
CA TYR A 48 14.50 -17.84 4.75
C TYR A 48 15.78 -18.06 3.93
N HIS A 49 15.80 -17.61 2.68
CA HIS A 49 16.89 -17.91 1.73
C HIS A 49 17.90 -16.76 1.54
N THR A 50 17.73 -15.63 2.22
CA THR A 50 18.57 -14.44 2.04
C THR A 50 19.21 -13.99 3.35
N HIS A 51 20.43 -13.47 3.27
CA HIS A 51 21.08 -12.73 4.37
C HIS A 51 20.66 -11.24 4.42
N CYS A 52 19.82 -10.82 3.47
CA CYS A 52 19.21 -9.50 3.39
C CYS A 52 17.82 -9.49 4.05
N ASP A 53 17.23 -8.30 4.18
CA ASP A 53 15.91 -8.08 4.78
C ASP A 53 14.81 -8.98 4.18
N PRO A 54 13.80 -9.38 4.99
CA PRO A 54 12.72 -10.24 4.53
C PRO A 54 11.86 -9.57 3.46
N ARG A 55 11.67 -10.27 2.33
CA ARG A 55 10.93 -9.78 1.17
C ARG A 55 9.47 -10.23 1.19
N LEU A 56 8.60 -9.40 0.62
CA LEU A 56 7.20 -9.76 0.39
C LEU A 56 7.10 -10.88 -0.66
N ASN A 57 6.28 -11.89 -0.38
CA ASN A 57 5.92 -12.87 -1.40
C ASN A 57 4.89 -12.30 -2.40
N ALA A 58 4.58 -13.06 -3.45
CA ALA A 58 3.66 -12.63 -4.49
C ALA A 58 2.26 -12.26 -3.96
N SER A 59 1.71 -13.04 -3.03
CA SER A 59 0.38 -12.78 -2.46
C SER A 59 0.36 -11.50 -1.62
N GLN A 60 1.34 -11.32 -0.74
CA GLN A 60 1.48 -10.12 0.09
C GLN A 60 1.71 -8.87 -0.76
N SER A 61 2.50 -8.99 -1.82
CA SER A 61 2.75 -7.91 -2.78
C SER A 61 1.47 -7.48 -3.50
N LEU A 62 0.67 -8.45 -3.95
CA LEU A 62 -0.59 -8.18 -4.64
C LEU A 62 -1.63 -7.55 -3.71
N GLU A 63 -1.72 -8.04 -2.47
CA GLU A 63 -2.58 -7.46 -1.44
C GLU A 63 -2.25 -5.98 -1.20
N LEU A 64 -0.96 -5.65 -1.07
CA LEU A 64 -0.52 -4.28 -0.90
C LEU A 64 -0.83 -3.41 -2.12
N ALA A 65 -0.67 -3.95 -3.34
CA ALA A 65 -1.03 -3.26 -4.58
C ALA A 65 -2.53 -2.89 -4.62
N PHE A 66 -3.41 -3.79 -4.19
CA PHE A 66 -4.85 -3.50 -4.09
C PHE A 66 -5.17 -2.40 -3.08
N ILE A 67 -4.51 -2.39 -1.91
CA ILE A 67 -4.66 -1.33 -0.91
C ILE A 67 -4.25 0.04 -1.49
N ILE A 68 -3.11 0.11 -2.18
CA ILE A 68 -2.62 1.33 -2.82
C ILE A 68 -3.59 1.80 -3.91
N ALA A 69 -4.05 0.89 -4.77
CA ALA A 69 -5.01 1.19 -5.83
C ALA A 69 -6.33 1.75 -5.27
N GLU A 70 -6.82 1.22 -4.14
CA GLU A 70 -8.01 1.73 -3.47
C GLU A 70 -7.81 3.17 -2.96
N ARG A 71 -6.67 3.46 -2.32
CA ARG A 71 -6.33 4.81 -1.84
C ARG A 71 -6.22 5.81 -2.99
N LEU A 72 -5.54 5.46 -4.08
CA LEU A 72 -5.43 6.30 -5.27
C LEU A 72 -6.80 6.57 -5.92
N ARG A 73 -7.67 5.55 -6.00
CA ARG A 73 -9.02 5.70 -6.53
C ARG A 73 -9.87 6.65 -5.68
N LYS A 74 -9.82 6.52 -4.35
CA LYS A 74 -10.53 7.43 -3.41
C LYS A 74 -10.10 8.88 -3.61
N ARG A 75 -8.79 9.15 -3.71
CA ARG A 75 -8.26 10.49 -3.97
C ARG A 75 -8.72 11.06 -5.33
N ARG A 76 -8.71 10.24 -6.39
CA ARG A 76 -9.18 10.65 -7.73
C ARG A 76 -10.67 11.05 -7.71
N ILE A 77 -11.52 10.26 -7.07
CA ILE A 77 -12.96 10.57 -6.95
C ILE A 77 -13.19 11.81 -6.07
N GLY A 78 -12.45 11.95 -4.97
CA GLY A 78 -12.51 13.14 -4.10
C GLY A 78 -12.10 14.43 -4.83
N SER A 79 -11.05 14.37 -5.65
CA SER A 79 -10.60 15.50 -6.48
C SER A 79 -11.64 15.89 -7.54
N GLN A 80 -12.31 14.92 -8.17
CA GLN A 80 -13.39 15.20 -9.14
C GLN A 80 -14.63 15.86 -8.50
N LYS A 81 -14.96 15.54 -7.24
CA LYS A 81 -16.05 16.22 -6.52
C LYS A 81 -15.75 17.70 -6.26
N LEU A 82 -14.50 18.05 -5.98
CA LEU A 82 -14.07 19.44 -5.75
C LEU A 82 -14.05 20.28 -7.04
N GLN A 83 -13.83 19.65 -8.21
CA GLN A 83 -13.86 20.35 -9.50
C GLN A 83 -15.27 20.53 -10.08
N GLY A 84 -16.29 19.91 -9.49
CA GLY A 84 -17.67 19.90 -9.99
C GLY A 84 -18.65 20.82 -9.25
N SER A 85 -18.24 21.53 -8.19
CA SER A 85 -19.12 22.50 -7.55
C SER A 85 -19.17 23.78 -8.39
N PRO A 86 -20.33 24.21 -8.91
CA PRO A 86 -20.44 25.56 -9.42
C PRO A 86 -20.14 26.48 -8.24
N PHE A 87 -19.19 27.40 -8.40
CA PHE A 87 -19.04 28.51 -7.48
C PHE A 87 -20.43 29.05 -7.13
N PRO A 88 -20.78 29.27 -5.84
CA PRO A 88 -21.95 30.08 -5.56
C PRO A 88 -21.63 31.45 -6.16
N SER A 89 -22.41 31.84 -7.17
CA SER A 89 -22.46 33.22 -7.65
C SER A 89 -22.90 34.07 -6.47
N ALA A 90 -21.92 34.60 -5.72
CA ALA A 90 -22.16 35.64 -4.75
C ALA A 90 -22.60 36.87 -5.55
N PHE A 91 -23.81 37.32 -5.24
CA PHE A 91 -24.34 38.64 -5.57
C PHE A 91 -23.40 39.75 -5.08
#